data_AF-A0A821MEJ7-F1
#
_entry.id   AF-A0A821MEJ7-F1
#
_cell.length_a   1.000
_cell.length_b   1.000
_cell.length_c   1.000
_cell.angle_alpha   90.00
_cell.angle_beta   90.00
_cell.angle_gamma   90.00
#
_symmetry.space_group_name_H-M   'P 1'
#
loop_
_entity.id
_entity.type
_entity.pdbx_description
1 polymer ?
#
loop_
_entity_poly.entity_id
_entity_poly.type
_entity_poly.pdbx_seq_one_letter_code
_entity_poly.pdbx_strand_id
1 'polypeptide(L)'
;VAQHHDAVSGTEKQHVADDYAQRLSQGIDIAADVINSSYAKLLPKESGLAPPLVQFLCHYSNISECLPIEGQIRFTLTLWNPTIHPVTYYAHVPAIMQYSIRDPTGNIVPSEFLPIPNITKNIPGRTSSANYQHIFKTSLPALGFNTYYFEMI
;
A
#
# COMPACT_ATOMS: atom_id res chain seq x y z
N VAL A 1 -24.34 4.40 -4.15
CA VAL A 1 -24.65 5.73 -3.56
C VAL A 1 -23.76 6.82 -4.16
N ALA A 2 -22.42 6.69 -4.15
CA ALA A 2 -21.51 7.71 -4.70
C ALA A 2 -21.70 8.05 -6.20
N GLN A 3 -22.35 7.18 -6.98
CA GLN A 3 -22.67 7.43 -8.39
C GLN A 3 -24.00 8.19 -8.58
N HIS A 4 -24.68 8.57 -7.49
CA HIS A 4 -25.81 9.49 -7.56
C HIS A 4 -25.34 10.81 -8.19
N HIS A 5 -26.23 11.46 -8.95
CA HIS A 5 -25.90 12.69 -9.67
C HIS A 5 -25.70 13.91 -8.75
N ASP A 6 -25.98 13.77 -7.45
CA ASP A 6 -25.59 14.69 -6.37
C ASP A 6 -24.62 14.03 -5.38
N ALA A 7 -23.67 13.22 -5.85
CA ALA A 7 -22.63 12.68 -4.99
C ALA A 7 -21.26 12.95 -5.62
N VAL A 8 -20.83 12.15 -6.60
CA VAL A 8 -19.55 12.38 -7.28
C VAL A 8 -19.47 13.74 -8.00
N SER A 9 -20.63 14.35 -8.32
CA SER A 9 -20.73 15.70 -8.88
C SER A 9 -20.43 16.81 -7.86
N GLY A 10 -20.52 16.55 -6.56
CA GLY A 10 -20.35 17.53 -5.49
C GLY A 10 -21.47 18.55 -5.39
N THR A 11 -22.70 18.22 -5.83
CA THR A 11 -23.87 19.12 -5.77
C THR A 11 -24.72 18.96 -4.50
N GLU A 12 -24.32 18.09 -3.59
CA GLU A 12 -24.92 17.90 -2.27
C GLU A 12 -24.46 18.93 -1.22
N LYS A 13 -25.10 18.91 -0.04
CA LYS A 13 -24.65 19.70 1.13
C LYS A 13 -23.45 19.02 1.79
N GLN A 14 -22.60 19.80 2.48
CA GLN A 14 -21.39 19.29 3.14
C GLN A 14 -21.65 18.08 4.05
N HIS A 15 -22.69 18.12 4.90
CA HIS A 15 -22.98 16.99 5.78
C HIS A 15 -23.40 15.71 5.03
N VAL A 16 -23.88 15.83 3.79
CA VAL A 16 -24.21 14.70 2.91
C VAL A 16 -22.94 14.18 2.24
N ALA A 17 -22.05 15.06 1.79
CA ALA A 17 -20.71 14.69 1.33
C ALA A 17 -19.94 13.93 2.43
N ASP A 18 -20.03 14.38 3.68
CA ASP A 18 -19.39 13.71 4.83
C ASP A 18 -19.98 12.31 5.08
N ASP A 19 -21.32 12.14 4.96
CA ASP A 19 -21.96 10.81 5.02
C ASP A 19 -21.53 9.91 3.85
N TYR A 20 -21.38 10.43 2.64
CA TYR A 20 -20.86 9.68 1.50
C TYR A 20 -19.42 9.22 1.72
N ALA A 21 -18.55 10.11 2.23
CA ALA A 21 -17.17 9.76 2.57
C ALA A 21 -17.13 8.68 3.66
N GLN A 22 -17.95 8.79 4.70
CA GLN A 22 -18.06 7.78 5.76
C GLN A 22 -18.46 6.41 5.20
N ARG A 23 -19.50 6.36 4.36
CA ARG A 23 -19.97 5.09 3.75
C ARG A 23 -18.94 4.48 2.81
N LEU A 24 -18.22 5.30 2.04
CA LEU A 24 -17.14 4.83 1.19
C LEU A 24 -15.99 4.26 2.01
N SER A 25 -15.60 4.92 3.11
CA SER A 25 -14.58 4.40 4.03
C SER A 25 -14.97 3.03 4.59
N GLN A 26 -16.21 2.88 5.08
CA GLN A 26 -16.71 1.60 5.56
C GLN A 26 -16.68 0.52 4.46
N GLY A 27 -17.01 0.89 3.22
CA GLY A 27 -16.93 -0.01 2.08
C GLY A 27 -15.49 -0.46 1.76
N ILE A 28 -14.51 0.43 1.91
CA ILE A 28 -13.08 0.12 1.76
C ILE A 28 -12.64 -0.87 2.84
N ASP A 29 -13.04 -0.66 4.09
CA ASP A 29 -12.70 -1.56 5.21
C ASP A 29 -13.23 -2.98 4.95
N ILE A 30 -14.50 -3.09 4.54
CA ILE A 30 -15.11 -4.38 4.17
C ILE A 30 -14.40 -5.02 2.96
N ALA A 31 -13.99 -4.23 1.98
CA ALA A 31 -13.24 -4.74 0.83
C ALA A 31 -11.84 -5.24 1.23
N ALA A 32 -11.19 -4.60 2.20
CA ALA A 32 -9.89 -5.03 2.72
C ALA A 32 -9.98 -6.44 3.34
N ASP A 33 -11.07 -6.77 4.02
CA ASP A 33 -11.31 -8.13 4.55
C ASP A 33 -11.42 -9.18 3.45
N VAL A 34 -12.06 -8.85 2.34
CA VAL A 34 -12.17 -9.73 1.16
C VAL A 34 -10.80 -9.94 0.50
N ILE A 35 -10.01 -8.87 0.37
CA ILE A 35 -8.65 -8.93 -0.14
C ILE A 35 -7.79 -9.84 0.75
N ASN A 36 -7.86 -9.66 2.07
CA ASN A 36 -7.16 -10.49 3.06
C ASN A 36 -7.56 -11.96 2.97
N SER A 37 -8.87 -12.24 2.90
CA SER A 37 -9.39 -13.60 2.73
C SER A 37 -8.92 -14.26 1.43
N SER A 38 -8.70 -13.46 0.38
CA SER A 38 -8.18 -13.93 -0.90
C SER A 38 -6.69 -14.26 -0.80
N TYR A 39 -5.88 -13.37 -0.23
CA TYR A 39 -4.46 -13.63 -0.01
C TYR A 39 -4.20 -14.82 0.91
N ALA A 40 -5.03 -15.03 1.93
CA ALA A 40 -4.94 -16.21 2.79
C ALA A 40 -5.07 -17.55 2.03
N LYS A 41 -5.68 -17.53 0.83
CA LYS A 41 -5.80 -18.69 -0.06
C LYS A 41 -4.72 -18.73 -1.14
N LEU A 42 -4.30 -17.57 -1.64
CA LEU A 42 -3.37 -17.43 -2.76
C LEU A 42 -1.89 -17.44 -2.35
N LEU A 43 -1.57 -16.95 -1.15
CA LEU A 43 -0.19 -16.95 -0.66
C LEU A 43 0.24 -18.38 -0.30
N PRO A 44 1.48 -18.77 -0.62
CA PRO A 44 2.00 -20.08 -0.27
C PRO A 44 1.94 -20.30 1.24
N LYS A 45 1.41 -21.45 1.65
CA LYS A 45 1.49 -21.90 3.05
C LYS A 45 2.79 -22.67 3.20
N GLU A 46 3.86 -22.03 3.66
CA GLU A 46 5.04 -22.80 4.05
C GLU A 46 4.71 -23.69 5.25
N SER A 47 4.95 -24.99 5.10
CA SER A 47 5.08 -25.96 6.20
C SER A 47 3.94 -26.02 7.24
N GLY A 48 2.67 -25.81 6.83
CA GLY A 48 1.50 -26.10 7.67
C GLY A 48 1.38 -25.27 8.96
N LEU A 49 2.24 -24.26 9.15
CA LEU A 49 2.31 -23.41 10.33
C LEU A 49 2.53 -21.95 9.90
N ALA A 50 1.43 -21.22 9.72
CA ALA A 50 1.36 -19.80 10.06
C ALA A 50 -0.12 -19.35 10.09
N PRO A 51 -0.49 -18.49 11.05
CA PRO A 51 -1.76 -17.76 10.99
C PRO A 51 -1.85 -16.95 9.68
N PRO A 52 -3.05 -16.59 9.19
CA PRO A 52 -3.18 -15.82 7.96
C PRO A 52 -2.35 -14.53 8.10
N LEU A 53 -1.38 -14.34 7.20
CA LEU A 53 -0.64 -13.08 7.06
C LEU A 53 -1.66 -11.99 6.71
N VAL A 54 -2.07 -11.21 7.72
CA VAL A 54 -2.95 -10.07 7.53
C VAL A 54 -2.18 -9.00 6.75
N GLN A 55 -2.67 -8.68 5.57
CA GLN A 55 -2.22 -7.57 4.76
C GLN A 55 -2.83 -6.29 5.31
N PHE A 56 -1.98 -5.31 5.61
CA PHE A 56 -2.39 -3.93 5.90
C PHE A 56 -2.30 -3.10 4.63
N LEU A 57 -3.36 -2.36 4.30
CA LEU A 57 -3.38 -1.49 3.13
C LEU A 57 -2.87 -0.08 3.49
N CYS A 58 -1.87 0.40 2.75
CA CYS A 58 -1.34 1.75 2.89
C CYS A 58 -2.18 2.78 2.11
N HIS A 59 -3.35 3.17 2.64
CA HIS A 59 -4.24 4.12 1.95
C HIS A 59 -3.67 5.55 1.81
N TYR A 60 -2.71 5.93 2.66
CA TYR A 60 -2.09 7.26 2.70
C TYR A 60 -0.75 7.36 1.94
N SER A 61 -0.52 6.45 0.98
CA SER A 61 0.70 6.46 0.15
C SER A 61 0.87 7.75 -0.67
N ASN A 62 -0.23 8.43 -1.02
CA ASN A 62 -0.22 9.72 -1.72
C ASN A 62 0.42 10.86 -0.91
N ILE A 63 0.38 10.79 0.43
CA ILE A 63 1.03 11.75 1.34
C ILE A 63 2.33 11.18 1.93
N SER A 64 2.89 10.15 1.28
CA SER A 64 4.07 9.41 1.73
C SER A 64 3.95 8.94 3.19
N GLU A 65 2.84 8.29 3.50
CA GLU A 65 2.56 7.70 4.80
C GLU A 65 2.13 6.23 4.66
N CYS A 66 2.73 5.36 5.46
CA CYS A 66 2.22 4.03 5.72
C CYS A 66 2.61 3.56 7.12
N LEU A 67 1.74 3.82 8.09
CA LEU A 67 1.99 3.54 9.51
C LEU A 67 2.34 2.07 9.82
N PRO A 68 1.73 1.04 9.19
CA PRO A 68 2.05 -0.35 9.48
C PRO A 68 3.53 -0.75 9.30
N ILE A 69 4.28 -0.05 8.43
CA ILE A 69 5.69 -0.37 8.14
C ILE A 69 6.66 0.56 8.87
N GLU A 70 6.17 1.67 9.45
CA GLU A 70 7.02 2.60 10.19
C GLU A 70 7.53 1.94 11.48
N GLY A 71 8.84 2.02 11.73
CA GLY A 71 9.46 1.39 12.90
C GLY A 71 9.79 -0.10 12.73
N GLN A 72 9.39 -0.73 11.64
CA GLN A 72 9.66 -2.16 11.42
C GLN A 72 11.07 -2.38 10.90
N ILE A 73 11.83 -3.27 11.55
CA ILE A 73 13.17 -3.67 11.08
C ILE A 73 13.12 -4.60 9.86
N ARG A 74 12.00 -5.33 9.71
CA ARG A 74 11.71 -6.22 8.60
C ARG A 74 10.22 -6.19 8.31
N PHE A 75 9.86 -6.13 7.04
CA PHE A 75 8.48 -6.24 6.60
C PHE A 75 8.41 -6.79 5.17
N THR A 76 7.19 -7.12 4.73
CA THR A 76 6.94 -7.53 3.35
C THR A 76 5.99 -6.56 2.68
N LEU A 77 6.19 -6.34 1.39
CA LEU A 77 5.34 -5.50 0.55
C LEU A 77 4.81 -6.34 -0.60
N THR A 78 3.50 -6.59 -0.60
CA THR A 78 2.84 -7.28 -1.71
C THR A 78 2.22 -6.24 -2.65
N LEU A 79 2.61 -6.29 -3.92
CA LEU A 79 2.11 -5.42 -4.98
C LEU A 79 1.25 -6.23 -5.95
N TRP A 80 0.01 -5.79 -6.18
CA TRP A 80 -0.94 -6.46 -7.05
C TRP A 80 -1.22 -5.64 -8.31
N ASN A 81 -1.23 -6.33 -9.44
CA ASN A 81 -1.64 -5.79 -10.73
C ASN A 81 -3.03 -6.31 -11.11
N PRO A 82 -4.07 -5.45 -11.08
CA PRO A 82 -5.42 -5.82 -11.46
C PRO A 82 -5.64 -5.90 -12.99
N THR A 83 -4.64 -5.56 -13.81
CA THR A 83 -4.79 -5.51 -15.27
C THR A 83 -4.43 -6.84 -15.94
N ILE A 84 -4.96 -7.07 -17.15
CA ILE A 84 -4.72 -8.28 -17.94
C ILE A 84 -3.35 -8.33 -18.62
N HIS A 85 -2.51 -7.31 -18.42
CA HIS A 85 -1.18 -7.21 -19.02
C HIS A 85 -0.13 -7.04 -17.93
N PRO A 86 1.11 -7.53 -18.13
CA PRO A 86 2.20 -7.23 -17.22
C PRO A 86 2.44 -5.73 -17.13
N VAL A 87 2.71 -5.24 -15.92
CA VAL A 87 2.96 -3.81 -15.66
C VAL A 87 4.32 -3.64 -15.02
N THR A 88 5.11 -2.74 -15.59
CA THR A 88 6.31 -2.22 -14.93
C THR A 88 5.93 -0.94 -14.19
N TYR A 89 6.26 -0.86 -12.91
CA TYR A 89 5.91 0.25 -12.03
C TYR A 89 7.10 0.64 -11.14
N TYR A 90 7.19 1.90 -10.75
CA TYR A 90 8.13 2.35 -9.73
C TYR A 90 7.39 2.43 -8.41
N ALA A 91 7.67 1.52 -7.49
CA ALA A 91 7.04 1.50 -6.19
C ALA A 91 7.72 2.53 -5.27
N HIS A 92 6.89 3.39 -4.66
CA HIS A 92 7.31 4.38 -3.68
C HIS A 92 6.91 3.91 -2.29
N VAL A 93 7.89 3.71 -1.40
CA VAL A 93 7.67 3.18 -0.05
C VAL A 93 8.23 4.16 0.97
N PRO A 94 7.38 4.84 1.76
CA PRO A 94 7.83 5.72 2.83
C PRO A 94 8.64 4.94 3.87
N ALA A 95 9.73 5.54 4.34
CA ALA A 95 10.66 4.89 5.23
C ALA A 95 11.31 5.87 6.22
N ILE A 96 11.57 5.37 7.43
CA ILE A 96 12.32 6.08 8.46
C ILE A 96 13.83 5.78 8.40
N MET A 97 14.20 4.67 7.78
CA MET A 97 15.56 4.13 7.68
C MET A 97 15.74 3.45 6.32
N GLN A 98 16.99 3.08 6.00
CA GLN A 98 17.31 2.43 4.74
C GLN A 98 17.14 0.91 4.84
N TYR A 99 16.53 0.32 3.82
CA TYR A 99 16.29 -1.12 3.72
C TYR A 99 17.00 -1.72 2.51
N SER A 100 17.46 -2.96 2.66
CA SER A 100 17.77 -3.88 1.57
C SER A 100 16.47 -4.52 1.09
N ILE A 101 16.22 -4.46 -0.22
CA ILE A 101 15.00 -4.98 -0.84
C ILE A 101 15.34 -6.24 -1.61
N ARG A 102 14.61 -7.32 -1.37
CA ARG A 102 14.70 -8.57 -2.14
C ARG A 102 13.40 -8.85 -2.88
N ASP A 103 13.51 -9.40 -4.08
CA ASP A 103 12.38 -9.87 -4.88
C ASP A 103 11.91 -11.28 -4.43
N PRO A 104 10.82 -11.82 -5.01
CA PRO A 104 10.35 -13.18 -4.69
C PRO A 104 11.36 -14.30 -4.96
N THR A 105 12.36 -14.05 -5.80
CA THR A 105 13.42 -15.01 -6.15
C THR A 105 14.62 -14.92 -5.21
N GLY A 106 14.61 -13.97 -4.25
CA GLY A 106 15.67 -13.73 -3.29
C GLY A 106 16.77 -12.78 -3.76
N ASN A 107 16.67 -12.26 -5.00
CA ASN A 107 17.66 -11.35 -5.57
C ASN A 107 17.50 -9.93 -5.01
N ILE A 108 18.62 -9.23 -4.83
CA ILE A 108 18.62 -7.84 -4.36
C ILE A 108 18.10 -6.94 -5.47
N VAL A 109 17.10 -6.12 -5.14
CA VAL A 109 16.51 -5.13 -6.03
C VAL A 109 17.18 -3.77 -5.78
N PRO A 110 17.79 -3.14 -6.80
CA PRO A 110 18.30 -1.79 -6.66
C PRO A 110 17.17 -0.83 -6.29
N SER A 111 17.40 0.01 -5.28
CA SER A 111 16.46 1.06 -4.87
C SER A 111 17.18 2.36 -4.60
N GLU A 112 16.49 3.46 -4.87
CA GLU A 112 16.92 4.80 -4.50
C GLU A 112 16.30 5.16 -3.15
N PHE A 113 17.11 5.70 -2.24
CA PHE A 113 16.67 6.18 -0.93
C PHE A 113 16.72 7.71 -0.92
N LEU A 114 15.58 8.34 -1.13
CA LEU A 114 15.49 9.79 -1.35
C LEU A 114 14.71 10.49 -0.24
N PRO A 115 15.09 11.71 0.15
CA PRO A 115 14.33 12.48 1.14
C PRO A 115 12.94 12.84 0.61
N ILE A 116 11.93 12.75 1.48
CA ILE A 116 10.56 13.22 1.16
C ILE A 116 10.56 14.75 1.14
N PRO A 117 10.03 15.39 0.09
CA PRO A 117 9.95 16.85 -0.01
C PRO A 117 9.23 17.50 1.18
N ASN A 118 9.68 18.70 1.59
CA ASN A 118 9.08 19.40 2.73
C ASN A 118 7.59 19.71 2.52
N ILE A 119 7.18 19.96 1.27
CA ILE A 119 5.77 20.17 0.93
C ILE A 119 4.90 18.95 1.28
N THR A 120 5.39 17.74 1.02
CA THR A 120 4.69 16.48 1.34
C THR A 120 4.67 16.23 2.85
N LYS A 121 5.79 16.48 3.53
CA LYS A 121 5.88 16.32 4.99
C LYS A 121 4.92 17.23 5.76
N ASN A 122 4.62 18.40 5.19
CA ASN A 122 3.74 19.41 5.79
C ASN A 122 2.27 19.31 5.34
N ILE A 123 1.88 18.25 4.62
CA ILE A 123 0.47 18.05 4.23
C ILE A 123 -0.38 17.90 5.51
N PRO A 124 -1.44 18.71 5.69
CA PRO A 124 -2.33 18.59 6.84
C PRO A 124 -2.92 17.19 6.95
N GLY A 125 -2.95 16.64 8.18
CA GLY A 125 -3.45 15.30 8.45
C GLY A 125 -2.40 14.19 8.30
N ARG A 126 -1.22 14.48 7.75
CA ARG A 126 -0.09 13.54 7.77
C ARG A 126 0.46 13.38 9.19
N THR A 127 0.58 12.14 9.66
CA THR A 127 1.09 11.79 10.99
C THR A 127 2.36 10.95 10.96
N SER A 128 2.78 10.55 9.76
CA SER A 128 3.97 9.75 9.50
C SER A 128 5.28 10.39 9.97
N SER A 129 6.13 9.55 10.57
CA SER A 129 7.51 9.84 10.93
C SER A 129 8.51 9.62 9.78
N ALA A 130 8.06 9.06 8.65
CA ALA A 130 8.90 8.81 7.49
C ALA A 130 9.47 10.12 6.93
N ASN A 131 10.78 10.17 6.77
CA ASN A 131 11.51 11.31 6.19
C ASN A 131 12.11 11.00 4.83
N TYR A 132 12.10 9.72 4.44
CA TYR A 132 12.66 9.22 3.21
C TYR A 132 11.67 8.31 2.51
N GLN A 133 11.93 8.03 1.24
CA GLN A 133 11.20 7.04 0.46
C GLN A 133 12.19 6.14 -0.28
N HIS A 134 11.89 4.85 -0.28
CA HIS A 134 12.48 3.92 -1.24
C HIS A 134 11.71 4.01 -2.55
N ILE A 135 12.43 4.16 -3.65
CA ILE A 135 11.91 4.04 -5.00
C ILE A 135 12.61 2.89 -5.69
N PHE A 136 11.86 1.90 -6.14
CA PHE A 136 12.42 0.75 -6.86
C PHE A 136 11.51 0.31 -7.99
N LYS A 137 12.13 -0.23 -9.04
CA LYS A 137 11.42 -0.74 -10.21
C LYS A 137 10.89 -2.15 -9.91
N THR A 138 9.61 -2.37 -10.16
CA THR A 138 8.94 -3.68 -10.07
C THR A 138 8.33 -4.05 -11.42
N SER A 139 8.29 -5.34 -11.72
CA SER A 139 7.54 -5.91 -12.84
C SER A 139 6.51 -6.89 -12.28
N LEU A 140 5.23 -6.58 -12.46
CA LEU A 140 4.11 -7.36 -11.97
C LEU A 140 3.48 -8.17 -13.11
N PRO A 141 3.14 -9.46 -12.88
CA PRO A 141 2.44 -10.26 -13.89
C PRO A 141 1.02 -9.74 -14.14
N ALA A 142 0.42 -10.16 -15.26
CA ALA A 142 -1.00 -9.93 -15.53
C ALA A 142 -1.87 -10.62 -14.47
N LEU A 143 -2.87 -9.90 -13.94
CA LEU A 143 -3.81 -10.40 -12.92
C LEU A 143 -3.14 -11.09 -11.73
N GLY A 144 -1.97 -10.61 -11.32
CA GLY A 144 -1.16 -11.27 -10.31
C GLY A 144 -0.39 -10.30 -9.42
N PHE A 145 0.38 -10.85 -8.49
CA PHE A 145 1.10 -10.07 -7.48
C PHE A 145 2.50 -10.61 -7.28
N ASN A 146 3.39 -9.76 -6.77
CA ASN A 146 4.72 -10.12 -6.28
C ASN A 146 4.91 -9.59 -4.87
N THR A 147 5.63 -10.34 -4.05
CA THR A 147 5.98 -9.95 -2.68
C THR A 147 7.46 -9.62 -2.58
N TYR A 148 7.76 -8.42 -2.08
CA TYR A 148 9.10 -7.93 -1.84
C TYR A 148 9.41 -7.96 -0.34
N TYR A 149 10.66 -8.25 0.00
CA TYR A 149 11.13 -8.39 1.38
C TYR A 149 12.06 -7.25 1.72
N PHE A 150 11.73 -6.51 2.77
CA PHE A 150 12.49 -5.37 3.26
C PHE A 150 13.19 -5.76 4.56
N GLU A 151 14.49 -5.48 4.63
CA GLU A 151 15.31 -5.72 5.81
C GLU A 151 16.24 -4.54 6.05
N MET A 152 16.25 -4.01 7.29
CA MET A 152 17.08 -2.87 7.68
C MET A 152 18.56 -3.15 7.41
N ILE A 153 19.26 -2.18 6.84
CA ILE A 153 20.71 -2.20 6.62
C ILE A 153 21.43 -1.69 7.87
#